data_AF-M7BGG7-F1
#
_entry.id   AF-M7BGG7-F1
#
_cell.length_a   1.000
_cell.length_b   1.000
_cell.length_c   1.000
_cell.angle_alpha   90.00
_cell.angle_beta   90.00
_cell.angle_gamma   90.00
#
_symmetry.space_group_name_H-M   'P 1'
#
loop_
_entity.id
_entity.type
_entity.pdbx_description
1 polymer ?
#
loop_
_entity_poly.entity_id
_entity_poly.type
_entity_poly.pdbx_seq_one_letter_code
_entity_poly.pdbx_strand_id
1 'polypeptide(L)'
;MQVLCKPLFERKNLVQFPLKNQRLETENFINAIVSLYQQVPERFLEVAQITLREFFNAIIAGKDVDPSWKKAIYKVICKLDSEVPEIFKSPNCLQELLHE
;
A
#
# COMPACT_ATOMS: atom_id res chain seq x y z
N MET A 1 0.86 18.11 -8.63
CA MET A 1 0.85 17.36 -7.37
C MET A 1 2.27 16.87 -7.07
N GLN A 2 3.02 17.62 -6.27
CA GLN A 2 4.32 17.17 -5.76
C GLN A 2 4.07 16.50 -4.41
N VAL A 3 4.34 15.20 -4.30
CA VAL A 3 4.35 14.52 -3.01
C VAL A 3 5.63 14.94 -2.31
N LEU A 4 5.51 15.88 -1.37
CA LEU A 4 6.61 16.31 -0.51
C LEU A 4 6.90 15.16 0.47
N CYS A 5 7.78 14.24 0.09
CA CYS A 5 8.38 13.28 1.02
C CYS A 5 9.26 14.07 2.00
N LYS A 6 8.71 14.39 3.17
CA LYS A 6 9.50 14.92 4.29
C LYS A 6 10.53 13.86 4.73
N PRO A 7 11.78 14.25 5.02
CA PRO A 7 12.81 13.31 5.46
C PRO A 7 12.45 12.64 6.79
N LEU A 8 12.78 11.35 6.90
CA LEU A 8 12.59 10.46 8.06
C LEU A 8 13.43 10.85 9.32
N PHE A 9 13.80 12.12 9.48
CA PHE A 9 14.72 12.57 10.53
C PHE A 9 14.13 13.63 11.48
N GLU A 10 12.84 13.54 11.79
CA GLU A 10 12.21 14.32 12.88
C GLU A 10 11.54 13.46 13.96
N ARG A 11 11.88 12.17 14.06
CA ARG A 11 11.55 11.35 15.25
C ARG A 11 12.58 11.53 16.36
N LYS A 12 12.80 12.76 16.82
CA LYS A 12 13.48 13.02 18.09
C LYS A 12 12.47 13.59 19.08
N ASN A 13 11.66 12.69 19.66
CA ASN A 13 11.05 12.78 21.00
C ASN A 13 10.11 11.58 21.24
N LEU A 14 10.61 10.36 21.15
CA LEU A 14 9.87 9.13 21.50
C LEU A 14 10.08 8.71 22.97
N VAL A 15 10.64 9.58 23.83
CA VAL A 15 11.11 9.18 25.18
C VAL A 15 10.16 9.62 26.32
N GLN A 16 8.95 10.09 26.00
CA GLN A 16 7.95 10.42 27.03
C GLN A 16 6.55 9.99 26.58
N PHE A 17 6.34 8.69 26.37
CA PHE A 17 5.00 8.11 26.34
C PHE A 17 4.71 7.50 27.71
N PRO A 18 3.69 7.96 28.44
CA PRO A 18 3.36 7.44 29.77
C PRO A 18 3.06 5.93 29.70
N LEU A 19 3.77 5.12 30.49
CA LEU A 19 3.69 3.65 30.52
C LEU A 19 2.38 3.09 31.12
N LYS A 20 1.32 3.88 31.22
CA LYS A 20 0.02 3.42 31.71
C LYS A 20 -0.92 3.32 30.51
N ASN A 21 -1.34 2.08 30.20
CA ASN A 21 -2.20 1.65 29.06
C ASN A 21 -1.50 1.08 27.83
N GLN A 22 -0.20 0.73 27.92
CA GLN A 22 0.55 0.16 26.78
C GLN A 22 -0.09 -1.12 26.21
N ARG A 23 -0.73 -1.96 27.03
CA ARG A 23 -1.43 -3.17 26.58
C ARG A 23 -2.64 -2.85 25.69
N LEU A 24 -3.49 -1.91 26.10
CA LEU A 24 -4.64 -1.48 25.32
C LEU A 24 -4.20 -0.76 24.03
N GLU A 25 -3.12 0.03 24.08
CA GLU A 25 -2.58 0.69 22.89
C GLU A 25 -1.97 -0.31 21.91
N THR A 26 -1.26 -1.35 22.39
CA THR A 26 -0.77 -2.43 21.54
C THR A 26 -1.90 -3.26 20.97
N GLU A 27 -2.93 -3.59 21.75
CA GLU A 27 -4.10 -4.33 21.29
C GLU A 27 -4.89 -3.51 20.26
N ASN A 28 -5.10 -2.21 20.50
CA ASN A 28 -5.76 -1.33 19.55
C ASN A 28 -4.94 -1.16 18.27
N PHE A 29 -3.60 -1.06 18.36
CA PHE A 29 -2.73 -0.98 17.20
C PHE A 29 -2.75 -2.29 16.40
N ILE A 30 -2.67 -3.44 17.07
CA ILE A 30 -2.76 -4.76 16.44
C ILE A 30 -4.14 -4.93 15.80
N ASN A 31 -5.22 -4.58 16.49
CA ASN A 31 -6.58 -4.65 15.95
C ASN A 31 -6.76 -3.70 14.76
N ALA A 32 -6.15 -2.51 14.78
CA ALA A 32 -6.16 -1.59 13.65
C ALA A 32 -5.39 -2.18 12.46
N ILE A 33 -4.21 -2.76 12.69
CA ILE A 33 -3.42 -3.44 11.64
C ILE A 33 -4.21 -4.62 11.06
N VAL A 34 -4.82 -5.46 11.91
CA VAL A 34 -5.62 -6.62 11.50
C VAL A 34 -6.88 -6.19 10.75
N SER A 35 -7.59 -5.16 11.23
CA SER A 35 -8.76 -4.59 10.56
C SER A 35 -8.43 -4.00 9.19
N LEU A 36 -7.28 -3.33 9.06
CA LEU A 36 -6.78 -2.86 7.77
C LEU A 36 -6.40 -4.03 6.86
N TYR A 37 -5.76 -5.08 7.39
CA TYR A 37 -5.34 -6.24 6.61
C TYR A 37 -6.55 -7.05 6.09
N GLN A 38 -7.60 -7.21 6.91
CA GLN A 38 -8.78 -8.00 6.56
C GLN A 38 -9.66 -7.33 5.49
N GLN A 39 -9.61 -6.00 5.38
CA GLN A 39 -10.35 -5.25 4.37
C GLN A 39 -9.60 -5.12 3.04
N VAL A 40 -8.30 -5.47 3.00
CA VAL A 40 -7.50 -5.38 1.79
C VAL A 40 -7.59 -6.72 1.03
N PRO A 41 -7.96 -6.70 -0.26
CA PRO A 41 -7.97 -7.91 -1.08
C PRO A 41 -6.58 -8.55 -1.15
N GLU A 42 -6.50 -9.88 -1.00
CA GLU A 42 -5.24 -10.62 -1.05
C GLU A 42 -4.45 -10.35 -2.34
N ARG A 43 -5.16 -10.29 -3.47
CA ARG A 43 -4.57 -9.95 -4.78
C ARG A 43 -3.86 -8.59 -4.77
N PHE A 44 -4.36 -7.60 -4.04
CA PHE A 44 -3.70 -6.30 -3.92
C PHE A 44 -2.37 -6.42 -3.18
N LEU A 45 -2.33 -7.20 -2.09
CA LEU A 45 -1.12 -7.44 -1.31
C LEU A 45 -0.05 -8.16 -2.15
N GLU A 46 -0.46 -9.14 -2.95
CA GLU A 46 0.42 -9.86 -3.88
C GLU A 46 1.05 -8.91 -4.91
N VAL A 47 0.21 -8.10 -5.59
CA VAL A 47 0.69 -7.12 -6.58
C VAL A 47 1.62 -6.09 -5.92
N ALA A 48 1.28 -5.60 -4.72
CA ALA A 48 2.12 -4.67 -3.97
C ALA A 48 3.49 -5.28 -3.61
N GLN A 49 3.51 -6.53 -3.13
CA GLN A 49 4.75 -7.24 -2.80
C GLN A 49 5.65 -7.43 -4.04
N ILE A 50 5.08 -7.85 -5.16
CA ILE A 50 5.83 -8.02 -6.42
C ILE A 50 6.35 -6.66 -6.91
N THR A 51 5.50 -5.63 -6.87
CA THR A 51 5.87 -4.27 -7.26
C THR A 51 7.08 -3.77 -6.47
N LEU A 52 7.02 -3.85 -5.14
CA LEU A 52 8.12 -3.40 -4.28
C LEU A 52 9.42 -4.18 -4.54
N ARG A 53 9.31 -5.49 -4.80
CA ARG A 53 10.47 -6.32 -5.17
C ARG A 53 11.10 -5.87 -6.48
N GLU A 54 10.31 -5.59 -7.51
CA GLU A 54 10.82 -5.12 -8.81
C GLU A 54 11.49 -3.76 -8.69
N PHE A 55 10.90 -2.82 -7.92
CA PHE A 55 11.51 -1.53 -7.62
C PHE A 55 12.84 -1.70 -6.88
N PHE A 56 12.87 -2.51 -5.83
CA PHE A 56 14.07 -2.78 -5.05
C PHE A 56 15.19 -3.38 -5.93
N ASN A 57 14.85 -4.39 -6.74
CA ASN A 57 15.79 -5.03 -7.64
C ASN A 57 16.35 -4.06 -8.69
N ALA A 58 15.51 -3.16 -9.23
CA ALA A 58 15.96 -2.16 -10.20
C ALA A 58 16.97 -1.20 -9.59
N ILE A 59 16.73 -0.73 -8.36
CA ILE A 59 17.61 0.20 -7.64
C ILE A 59 18.95 -0.48 -7.29
N ILE A 60 18.91 -1.67 -6.70
CA ILE A 60 20.15 -2.40 -6.31
C ILE A 60 20.99 -2.77 -7.54
N ALA A 61 20.35 -3.03 -8.69
CA ALA A 61 21.04 -3.29 -9.95
C ALA A 61 21.46 -2.01 -10.71
N GLY A 62 21.19 -0.82 -10.16
CA GLY A 62 21.51 0.47 -10.79
C GLY A 62 20.75 0.74 -12.09
N LYS A 63 19.61 0.09 -12.31
CA LYS A 63 18.77 0.28 -13.50
C LYS A 63 17.92 1.54 -13.43
N ASP A 64 17.76 2.13 -12.24
CA ASP A 64 16.95 3.32 -11.97
C ASP A 64 17.50 4.61 -12.57
N VAL A 65 18.76 4.60 -13.04
CA VAL A 65 19.38 5.68 -13.80
C VAL A 65 18.79 5.84 -15.21
N ASP A 66 18.25 4.77 -15.79
CA ASP A 66 17.63 4.81 -17.12
C ASP A 66 16.23 5.42 -17.00
N PRO A 67 15.87 6.50 -17.72
CA PRO A 67 14.55 7.15 -17.60
C PRO A 67 13.34 6.23 -17.81
N SER A 68 13.52 5.10 -18.50
CA SER A 68 12.49 4.12 -18.83
C SER A 68 12.39 2.95 -17.84
N TRP A 69 13.21 2.90 -16.79
CA TRP A 69 13.26 1.79 -15.83
C TRP A 69 11.91 1.40 -15.25
N LYS A 70 11.08 2.40 -14.93
CA LYS A 70 9.71 2.20 -14.42
C LYS A 70 8.80 1.54 -15.46
N LYS A 71 9.03 1.73 -16.76
CA LYS A 71 8.23 1.07 -17.82
C LYS A 71 8.37 -0.44 -17.75
N ALA A 72 9.55 -0.97 -17.41
CA ALA A 72 9.74 -2.40 -17.23
C ALA A 72 8.92 -2.93 -16.05
N ILE A 73 8.89 -2.17 -14.94
CA ILE A 73 8.11 -2.50 -13.75
C ILE A 73 6.60 -2.43 -14.05
N TYR A 74 6.13 -1.37 -14.71
CA TYR A 74 4.71 -1.23 -15.09
C TYR A 74 4.25 -2.36 -16.01
N LYS A 75 5.12 -2.87 -16.91
CA LYS A 75 4.82 -4.05 -17.73
C LYS A 75 4.63 -5.33 -16.90
N VAL A 76 5.30 -5.46 -15.76
CA VAL A 76 5.08 -6.58 -14.83
C VAL A 76 3.76 -6.39 -14.10
N ILE A 77 3.53 -5.21 -13.53
CA ILE A 77 2.30 -4.89 -12.76
C ILE A 77 1.05 -5.04 -13.64
N CYS A 78 1.07 -4.54 -14.87
CA CYS A 78 -0.06 -4.60 -15.79
C CYS A 78 -0.50 -6.04 -16.12
N LYS A 79 0.41 -7.03 -16.06
CA LYS A 79 0.06 -8.45 -16.22
C LYS A 79 -0.59 -9.05 -14.98
N LEU A 80 -0.42 -8.41 -13.83
CA LEU A 80 -0.97 -8.82 -12.54
C LEU A 80 -2.27 -8.10 -12.23
N ASP A 81 -2.61 -7.02 -12.94
CA ASP A 81 -3.90 -6.36 -12.81
C ASP A 81 -5.03 -7.31 -13.22
N SER A 82 -6.08 -7.33 -12.39
CA SER A 82 -7.32 -8.00 -12.70
C SER A 82 -8.27 -7.02 -13.37
N GLU A 83 -9.23 -7.52 -14.15
CA GLU A 83 -10.26 -6.66 -14.72
C GLU A 83 -11.07 -5.98 -13.62
N VAL A 84 -11.39 -4.71 -13.83
CA VAL A 84 -12.24 -3.94 -12.92
C VAL A 84 -13.65 -4.55 -12.97
N PRO A 85 -14.23 -4.98 -11.83
CA PRO A 85 -15.56 -5.57 -11.82
C PRO A 85 -16.62 -4.65 -12.46
N GLU A 86 -17.56 -5.24 -13.21
CA GLU A 86 -18.56 -4.50 -13.99
C GLU A 86 -19.43 -3.57 -13.15
N ILE A 87 -19.69 -3.93 -11.88
CA ILE A 87 -20.45 -3.10 -10.94
C ILE A 87 -19.84 -1.70 -10.77
N PHE A 88 -18.51 -1.58 -10.84
CA PHE A 88 -17.82 -0.29 -10.75
C PHE A 88 -17.95 0.54 -12.02
N LYS A 89 -18.35 -0.07 -13.14
CA LYS A 89 -18.57 0.61 -14.43
C LYS A 89 -20.02 1.12 -14.55
N SER A 90 -20.94 0.62 -13.72
CA SER A 90 -22.33 1.08 -13.68
C SER A 90 -22.42 2.50 -13.12
N PRO A 91 -23.22 3.41 -13.72
CA PRO A 91 -23.51 4.71 -13.13
C PRO A 91 -24.26 4.60 -11.79
N ASN A 92 -24.85 3.44 -11.51
CA ASN A 92 -25.55 3.13 -10.26
C ASN A 92 -24.71 2.29 -9.30
N CYS A 93 -23.38 2.24 -9.46
CA CYS A 93 -22.48 1.37 -8.71
C CYS A 93 -22.72 1.38 -7.20
N LEU A 94 -22.92 2.56 -6.61
CA LEU A 94 -23.14 2.72 -5.17
C LEU A 94 -24.44 2.08 -4.70
N GLN A 95 -25.47 2.09 -5.55
CA GLN A 95 -26.77 1.53 -5.20
C GLN A 95 -26.75 0.01 -5.32
N GLU A 96 -26.05 -0.54 -6.31
CA GLU A 96 -25.83 -1.99 -6.47
C GLU A 96 -24.94 -2.55 -5.35
N LEU A 97 -23.93 -1.81 -4.87
CA LEU A 97 -23.04 -2.22 -3.77
C LEU A 97 -23.70 -2.23 -2.39
N LEU A 98 -24.81 -1.49 -2.21
CA LEU A 98 -25.55 -1.42 -0.95
C LEU A 98 -26.68 -2.46 -0.85
N HIS A 99 -26.95 -3.19 -1.93
CA HIS A 99 -28.04 -4.17 -2.02
C HIS A 99 -27.59 -5.64 -1.88
N GLU A 100 -26.31 -5.88 -1.66
CA GLU A 100 -25.71 -7.17 -1.23
C GLU A 100 -25.51 -7.19 0.30
#